data_AF-A0A1C6P1R4-F1
#
_entry.id   AF-A0A1C6P1R4-F1
#
_cell.length_a   1.000
_cell.length_b   1.000
_cell.length_c   1.000
_cell.angle_alpha   90.00
_cell.angle_beta   90.00
_cell.angle_gamma   90.00
#
_symmetry.space_group_name_H-M   'P 1'
#
loop_
_entity.id
_entity.type
_entity.pdbx_description
1 polymer ?
#
loop_
_entity_poly.entity_id
_entity_poly.type
_entity_poly.pdbx_seq_one_letter_code
_entity_poly.pdbx_strand_id
1 'polypeptide(L)'
;MPHSPRTGPVTHHVAARLRDLRERAGLSTPELARRLTASGWPTTQPTVTKTEMGQRRIDVEELAALALVLGVRPADLLPPAPPDAREDGTPKEKEK
;
A
#
# COMPACT_ATOMS: atom_id res chain seq x y z
N MET A 1 18.11 18.58 13.37
CA MET A 1 17.68 17.31 13.98
C MET A 1 16.87 16.55 12.92
N PRO A 2 17.34 15.42 12.35
CA PRO A 2 16.45 14.64 11.50
C PRO A 2 15.43 13.95 12.41
N HIS A 3 14.15 14.31 12.26
CA HIS A 3 13.06 13.59 12.89
C HIS A 3 12.92 12.25 12.17
N SER A 4 13.58 11.18 12.66
CA SER A 4 13.19 9.83 12.25
C SER A 4 11.73 9.64 12.66
N PRO A 5 10.79 9.47 11.72
CA PRO A 5 9.41 9.26 12.12
C PRO A 5 9.35 7.88 12.78
N ARG A 6 9.00 7.84 14.07
CA ARG A 6 8.51 6.61 14.70
C ARG A 6 7.32 6.15 13.86
N THR A 7 7.52 5.11 13.06
CA THR A 7 6.46 4.48 12.28
C THR A 7 5.51 3.78 13.24
N GLY A 8 4.21 4.00 13.02
CA GLY A 8 3.16 3.53 13.91
C GLY A 8 2.64 2.14 13.51
N PRO A 9 1.67 1.59 14.25
CA PRO A 9 1.09 0.27 13.96
C PRO A 9 0.45 0.21 12.57
N VAL A 10 -0.18 1.29 12.12
CA VAL A 10 -0.76 1.38 10.77
C VAL A 10 0.31 1.22 9.69
N THR A 11 1.48 1.86 9.84
CA THR A 11 2.56 1.74 8.85
C THR A 11 3.10 0.31 8.79
N HIS A 12 3.24 -0.36 9.93
CA HIS A 12 3.67 -1.77 9.96
C HIS A 12 2.64 -2.70 9.33
N HIS A 13 1.34 -2.44 9.53
CA HIS A 13 0.28 -3.19 8.87
C HIS A 13 0.37 -3.05 7.35
N VAL A 14 0.45 -1.81 6.85
CA VAL A 14 0.57 -1.53 5.41
C VAL A 14 1.83 -2.18 4.83
N ALA A 15 2.95 -2.11 5.54
CA ALA A 15 4.21 -2.73 5.14
C ALA A 15 4.09 -4.25 4.98
N ALA A 16 3.50 -4.93 5.97
CA ALA A 16 3.26 -6.37 5.92
C ALA A 16 2.27 -6.73 4.80
N ARG A 17 1.21 -5.93 4.63
CA ARG A 17 0.17 -6.16 3.63
C ARG A 17 0.67 -5.96 2.21
N LEU A 18 1.50 -4.93 2.00
CA LEU A 18 2.21 -4.69 0.74
C LEU A 18 3.05 -5.89 0.35
N ARG A 19 3.83 -6.43 1.30
CA ARG A 19 4.69 -7.60 1.05
C ARG A 19 3.88 -8.82 0.64
N ASP A 20 2.82 -9.14 1.37
CA ASP A 20 1.94 -10.28 1.07
C ASP A 20 1.29 -10.13 -0.31
N LEU A 21 0.76 -8.95 -0.64
CA LEU A 21 0.16 -8.69 -1.95
C LEU A 21 1.20 -8.76 -3.09
N ARG A 22 2.41 -8.24 -2.87
CA ARG A 22 3.50 -8.33 -3.85
C ARG A 22 3.88 -9.80 -4.12
N GLU A 23 4.02 -10.60 -3.08
CA GLU A 23 4.35 -12.02 -3.18
C GLU A 23 3.24 -12.81 -3.89
N ARG A 24 1.96 -12.53 -3.59
CA ARG A 24 0.80 -13.12 -4.30
C ARG A 24 0.73 -12.74 -5.77
N ALA A 25 1.16 -11.52 -6.11
CA ALA A 25 1.27 -11.07 -7.49
C ALA A 25 2.50 -11.66 -8.23
N GLY A 26 3.33 -12.47 -7.56
CA GLY A 26 4.53 -13.07 -8.14
C GLY A 26 5.62 -12.04 -8.46
N LEU A 27 5.61 -10.88 -7.82
CA LEU A 27 6.53 -9.78 -8.10
C LEU A 27 7.72 -9.82 -7.15
N SER A 28 8.92 -9.60 -7.68
CA SER A 28 10.09 -9.29 -6.85
C SER A 28 10.06 -7.81 -6.41
N THR A 29 10.75 -7.46 -5.33
CA THR A 29 10.89 -6.06 -4.89
C THR A 29 11.40 -5.11 -6.01
N PRO A 30 12.45 -5.45 -6.79
CA PRO A 30 12.88 -4.58 -7.89
C PRO A 30 11.87 -4.52 -9.04
N GLU A 31 11.11 -5.59 -9.30
CA GLU A 31 10.04 -5.57 -10.31
C GLU A 31 8.91 -4.62 -9.90
N LEU A 32 8.51 -4.65 -8.63
CA LEU A 32 7.52 -3.70 -8.09
C LEU A 32 8.02 -2.26 -8.24
N ALA A 33 9.28 -1.97 -7.89
CA ALA A 33 9.86 -0.64 -8.05
C ALA A 33 9.85 -0.16 -9.51
N ARG A 34 10.17 -1.07 -10.45
CA ARG A 34 10.13 -0.79 -11.89
C ARG A 34 8.71 -0.46 -12.36
N ARG A 35 7.72 -1.24 -11.94
CA ARG A 35 6.31 -1.02 -12.30
C ARG A 35 5.74 0.28 -11.74
N LEU A 36 6.07 0.61 -10.48
CA LEU A 36 5.72 1.89 -9.87
C LEU A 36 6.32 3.07 -10.65
N THR A 37 7.60 2.96 -11.03
CA THR A 37 8.25 3.98 -11.84
C THR A 37 7.59 4.13 -13.21
N ALA A 38 7.22 3.01 -13.84
CA ALA A 38 6.51 3.00 -15.12
C ALA A 38 5.07 3.56 -15.02
N SER A 39 4.42 3.48 -13.84
CA SER A 39 3.10 4.08 -13.59
C SER A 39 3.16 5.56 -13.19
N GLY A 40 4.32 6.21 -13.31
CA GLY A 40 4.50 7.62 -12.99
C GLY A 40 4.88 7.92 -11.54
N TRP A 41 5.23 6.90 -10.75
CA TRP A 41 5.73 7.05 -9.38
C TRP A 41 7.22 6.65 -9.27
N PRO A 42 8.16 7.60 -9.46
CA PRO A 42 9.58 7.29 -9.44
C PRO A 42 10.00 6.71 -8.09
N THR A 43 10.45 5.45 -8.09
CA THR A 43 10.90 4.78 -6.87
C THR A 43 12.04 3.81 -7.15
N THR A 44 12.72 3.37 -6.10
CA THR A 44 13.85 2.45 -6.19
C THR A 44 13.62 1.22 -5.35
N GLN A 45 14.26 0.10 -5.71
CA GLN A 45 14.18 -1.14 -4.93
C GLN A 45 14.47 -0.91 -3.42
N PRO A 46 15.53 -0.19 -3.00
CA PRO A 46 15.78 0.05 -1.58
C PRO A 46 14.65 0.85 -0.89
N THR A 47 13.97 1.72 -1.64
CA THR A 47 12.82 2.48 -1.12
C THR A 47 11.66 1.54 -0.86
N VAL A 48 11.35 0.66 -1.82
CA VAL A 48 10.31 -0.37 -1.64
C VAL A 48 10.66 -1.30 -0.47
N THR A 49 11.92 -1.76 -0.35
CA THR A 49 12.36 -2.58 0.78
C THR A 49 12.14 -1.87 2.13
N LYS A 50 12.50 -0.59 2.24
CA LYS A 50 12.27 0.19 3.48
C LYS A 50 10.79 0.36 3.79
N THR A 51 9.95 0.52 2.76
CA THR A 51 8.49 0.56 2.91
C THR A 51 7.96 -0.80 3.40
N GLU A 52 8.39 -1.92 2.83
CA GLU A 52 8.01 -3.28 3.27
C GLU A 52 8.51 -3.63 4.69
N MET A 53 9.58 -2.98 5.16
CA MET A 53 10.09 -3.11 6.53
C MET A 53 9.38 -2.17 7.52
N GLY A 54 8.47 -1.30 7.06
CA GLY A 54 7.82 -0.30 7.91
C GLY A 54 8.77 0.78 8.42
N GLN A 55 9.94 0.96 7.79
CA GLN A 55 10.94 1.96 8.18
C GLN A 55 10.67 3.34 7.57
N ARG A 56 9.67 3.43 6.70
CA ARG A 56 9.24 4.66 6.03
C ARG A 56 7.72 4.75 6.01
N ARG A 57 7.20 5.98 6.13
CA ARG A 57 5.79 6.29 5.89
C ARG A 57 5.54 6.47 4.40
N ILE A 58 4.40 5.96 3.94
CA ILE A 58 3.89 6.24 2.61
C ILE A 58 2.88 7.37 2.67
N ASP A 59 2.81 8.17 1.62
CA ASP A 59 1.76 9.16 1.41
C ASP A 59 0.57 8.55 0.63
N VAL A 60 -0.45 9.36 0.41
CA VAL A 60 -1.70 8.92 -0.24
C VAL A 60 -1.49 8.62 -1.73
N GLU A 61 -0.61 9.36 -2.40
CA GLU A 61 -0.31 9.14 -3.82
C GLU A 61 0.44 7.82 -3.99
N GLU A 62 1.42 7.56 -3.13
CA GLU A 62 2.15 6.29 -3.10
C GLU A 62 1.22 5.11 -2.81
N LEU A 63 0.29 5.25 -1.85
CA LEU A 63 -0.70 4.21 -1.56
C LEU A 63 -1.56 3.89 -2.78
N ALA A 64 -2.02 4.92 -3.51
CA ALA A 64 -2.81 4.74 -4.72
C ALA A 64 -2.00 4.09 -5.85
N ALA A 65 -0.75 4.48 -6.04
CA ALA A 65 0.14 3.89 -7.04
C ALA A 65 0.42 2.41 -6.75
N LEU A 66 0.64 2.05 -5.47
CA LEU A 66 0.80 0.66 -5.04
C LEU A 66 -0.45 -0.17 -5.34
N ALA A 67 -1.63 0.35 -5.02
CA ALA A 67 -2.90 -0.32 -5.29
C ALA A 67 -3.09 -0.56 -6.80
N LEU A 68 -2.80 0.44 -7.63
CA LEU A 68 -2.88 0.36 -9.08
C LEU A 68 -1.93 -0.70 -9.66
N VAL A 69 -0.66 -0.68 -9.26
CA VAL A 69 0.35 -1.63 -9.76
C VAL A 69 0.06 -3.07 -9.32
N LEU A 70 -0.49 -3.24 -8.12
CA LEU A 70 -0.85 -4.56 -7.58
C LEU A 70 -2.24 -5.04 -8.04
N GLY A 71 -3.04 -4.19 -8.68
CA GLY A 71 -4.39 -4.54 -9.13
C GLY A 71 -5.38 -4.74 -7.97
N VAL A 72 -5.23 -4.00 -6.88
CA VAL A 72 -6.07 -4.07 -5.67
C VAL A 72 -6.69 -2.72 -5.34
N ARG A 73 -7.60 -2.66 -4.38
CA ARG A 73 -8.14 -1.39 -3.87
C ARG A 73 -7.18 -0.80 -2.84
N PRO A 74 -7.06 0.54 -2.70
CA PRO A 74 -6.24 1.16 -1.66
C PRO A 74 -6.61 0.69 -0.24
N ALA A 75 -7.89 0.40 0.00
CA ALA A 75 -8.37 -0.14 1.27
C ALA A 75 -7.81 -1.54 1.58
N ASP A 76 -7.42 -2.34 0.58
CA ASP A 76 -6.87 -3.68 0.80
C ASP A 76 -5.44 -3.65 1.37
N LEU A 77 -4.79 -2.49 1.36
CA LEU A 77 -3.48 -2.20 1.99
C LEU A 77 -3.62 -1.65 3.42
N LEU A 78 -4.81 -1.13 3.78
CA LEU A 78 -5.07 -0.52 5.08
C LEU A 78 -5.55 -1.56 6.09
N PRO A 79 -5.34 -1.34 7.40
CA PRO A 79 -5.97 -2.16 8.43
C PRO A 79 -7.50 -2.12 8.29
N PRO A 80 -8.19 -3.22 8.65
CA PRO A 80 -9.63 -3.25 8.63
C PRO A 80 -10.20 -2.14 9.49
N ALA A 81 -11.33 -1.58 9.06
CA ALA A 81 -12.04 -0.59 9.83
C ALA A 81 -12.43 -1.17 11.20
N PRO A 82 -12.43 -0.37 12.28
CA PRO A 82 -12.96 -0.80 13.56
C PRO A 82 -14.43 -1.22 13.41
N PRO A 83 -14.93 -2.14 14.25
CA PRO A 83 -16.26 -2.74 14.12
C PRO A 83 -17.41 -1.72 14.19
N ASP A 84 -17.14 -0.53 14.73
CA ASP A 84 -18.04 0.61 14.91
C ASP A 84 -17.83 1.73 13.89
N ALA A 85 -16.96 1.53 12.89
CA ALA A 85 -16.90 2.42 11.74
C ALA A 85 -18.23 2.36 10.99
N ARG A 86 -18.87 3.52 10.80
CA ARG A 86 -20.11 3.62 10.03
C ARG A 86 -19.86 3.12 8.61
N GLU A 87 -20.58 2.08 8.21
CA GLU A 87 -20.64 1.66 6.81
C GLU A 87 -21.42 2.72 6.03
N ASP A 88 -20.73 3.73 5.50
CA ASP A 88 -21.36 4.64 4.53
C ASP A 88 -21.58 3.89 3.22
N GLY A 89 -22.85 3.85 2.82
CA GLY A 89 -23.42 2.92 1.87
C GLY A 89 -22.68 2.81 0.55
N THR A 90 -22.22 1.61 0.23
CA THR A 90 -21.99 1.24 -1.17
C THR A 90 -23.36 1.17 -1.85
N PRO A 91 -23.65 1.95 -2.91
CA PRO A 91 -24.82 1.69 -3.73
C PRO A 91 -24.67 0.28 -4.29
N LYS A 92 -25.52 -0.65 -3.85
CA LYS A 92 -25.72 -1.91 -4.56
C LYS A 92 -26.22 -1.56 -5.96
N GLU A 93 -25.35 -1.64 -6.96
CA GLU A 93 -25.78 -1.65 -8.35
C GLU A 93 -26.85 -2.74 -8.49
N LYS A 94 -28.01 -2.31 -8.99
CA LYS A 94 -29.17 -3.17 -9.20
C LYS A 94 -28.86 -4.03 -10.41
N GLU A 95 -28.71 -5.33 -10.20
CA GLU A 95 -28.74 -6.29 -11.30
C GLU A 95 -30.18 -6.36 -11.82
N LYS A 96 -30.33 -6.19 -13.14
CA LYS A 96 -31.58 -6.11 -13.90
C LYS A 96 -31.95 -7.49 -14.45
#